data_AF-A0AAD9PXS0-F1
#
_entry.id   AF-A0AAD9PXS0-F1
#
_cell.length_a   1.000
_cell.length_b   1.000
_cell.length_c   1.000
_cell.angle_alpha   90.00
_cell.angle_beta   90.00
_cell.angle_gamma   90.00
#
_symmetry.space_group_name_H-M   'P 1'
#
loop_
_entity.id
_entity.type
_entity.pdbx_description
1 polymer ?
#
loop_
_entity_poly.entity_id
_entity_poly.type
_entity_poly.pdbx_seq_one_letter_code
_entity_poly.pdbx_strand_id
1 'polypeptide(L)'
;MFDKPIKKGLLIVIEATSDFYPALENIKTKYGDTDSRRTWRSKENVDASFVMCFCKDISEYYIHLEDDVISSPSFVPKLQAFINGQPKETWLLLDVAVQGSIAKVYHSRDLSNIASYFYLMYDEMPIDWLMEYLA
;
A
#
# COMPACT_ATOMS: atom_id res chain seq x y z
N MET A 1 12.49 -20.47 -6.62
CA MET A 1 11.03 -20.61 -6.39
C MET A 1 10.22 -19.64 -7.25
N PHE A 2 10.73 -18.43 -7.54
CA PHE A 2 9.98 -17.37 -8.25
C PHE A 2 10.30 -17.21 -9.75
N ASP A 3 11.31 -17.90 -10.29
CA ASP A 3 11.73 -17.73 -11.69
C ASP A 3 10.61 -17.99 -12.71
N LYS A 4 9.78 -19.00 -12.47
CA LYS A 4 8.67 -19.37 -13.35
C LYS A 4 7.58 -18.29 -13.39
N PRO A 5 7.02 -17.81 -12.25
CA PRO A 5 6.06 -16.72 -12.28
C PRO A 5 6.66 -15.40 -12.81
N ILE A 6 7.93 -15.08 -12.50
CA ILE A 6 8.62 -13.89 -13.04
C ILE A 6 8.71 -13.95 -14.57
N LYS A 7 9.22 -15.05 -15.13
CA LYS A 7 9.32 -15.24 -16.59
C LYS A 7 7.97 -15.23 -17.30
N LYS A 8 6.89 -15.54 -16.59
CA LYS A 8 5.52 -15.49 -17.11
C LYS A 8 4.85 -14.12 -16.96
N GLY A 9 5.50 -13.14 -16.33
CA GLY A 9 4.91 -11.84 -16.01
C GLY A 9 3.83 -11.89 -14.93
N LEU A 10 3.74 -12.99 -14.17
CA LEU A 10 2.77 -13.15 -13.07
C LEU A 10 3.29 -12.54 -11.75
N LEU A 11 4.60 -12.36 -11.65
CA LEU A 11 5.25 -11.69 -10.53
C LEU A 11 6.22 -10.67 -11.09
N ILE A 12 6.03 -9.41 -10.70
CA ILE A 12 6.93 -8.32 -11.02
C ILE A 12 7.68 -7.98 -9.73
N VAL A 13 9.01 -7.92 -9.81
CA VAL A 13 9.87 -7.49 -8.72
C VAL A 13 10.45 -6.15 -9.12
N ILE A 14 10.28 -5.15 -8.26
CA ILE A 14 10.80 -3.81 -8.43
C ILE A 14 11.70 -3.48 -7.24
N GLU A 15 12.62 -2.56 -7.46
CA GLU A 15 13.48 -2.01 -6.43
C GLU A 15 13.39 -0.48 -6.50
N ALA A 16 13.17 0.15 -5.34
CA ALA A 16 13.24 1.59 -5.23
C ALA A 16 14.71 2.03 -5.24
N THR A 17 15.04 2.99 -6.10
CA THR A 17 16.38 3.58 -6.10
C THR A 17 16.58 4.43 -4.85
N SER A 18 17.83 4.57 -4.39
CA SER A 18 18.17 5.40 -3.23
C SER A 18 17.63 6.83 -3.35
N ASP A 19 17.60 7.37 -4.56
CA ASP A 19 17.18 8.75 -4.85
C ASP A 19 15.68 8.97 -4.65
N PHE A 20 14.88 7.91 -4.57
CA PHE A 20 13.46 8.02 -4.24
C PHE A 20 13.24 8.30 -2.74
N TYR A 21 14.15 7.82 -1.89
CA TYR A 21 14.00 7.92 -0.44
C TYR A 21 14.34 9.32 0.09
N PRO A 22 13.47 9.92 0.91
CA PRO A 22 13.86 11.07 1.72
C PRO A 22 14.83 10.63 2.82
N ALA A 23 15.37 11.60 3.57
CA ALA A 23 16.19 11.29 4.74
C ALA A 23 15.38 10.48 5.76
N LEU A 24 15.89 9.30 6.12
CA LEU A 24 15.27 8.43 7.13
C LEU A 24 15.99 8.54 8.49
N GLU A 25 17.01 9.39 8.58
CA GLU A 25 17.69 9.75 9.81
C GLU A 25 16.99 10.90 10.54
N ASN A 26 17.12 10.93 11.87
CA ASN A 26 16.60 12.03 12.71
C ASN A 26 15.09 12.30 12.56
N ILE A 27 14.31 11.28 12.17
CA ILE A 27 12.83 11.32 12.17
C ILE A 27 12.33 11.85 13.51
N LYS A 28 11.36 12.77 13.54
CA LYS A 28 10.85 13.40 14.78
C LYS A 28 10.37 12.38 15.81
N THR A 29 10.62 12.65 17.09
CA THR A 29 10.16 11.77 18.18
C THR A 29 8.65 11.89 18.34
N LYS A 30 7.95 10.78 18.10
CA LYS A 30 6.50 10.69 18.20
C LYS A 30 6.08 9.33 18.78
N TYR A 31 4.90 9.29 19.39
CA TYR A 31 4.23 8.07 19.86
C TYR A 31 5.01 7.20 20.86
N GLY A 32 6.12 7.71 21.41
CA GLY A 32 7.02 6.93 22.26
C GLY A 32 7.88 5.91 21.49
N ASP A 33 7.95 6.01 20.17
CA ASP A 33 8.72 5.09 19.32
C ASP A 33 10.23 5.19 19.56
N THR A 34 10.91 4.05 19.49
CA THR A 34 12.37 3.99 19.36
C THR A 34 12.82 4.53 17.99
N ASP A 35 14.09 4.91 17.87
CA ASP A 35 14.68 5.37 16.60
C ASP A 35 14.50 4.34 15.47
N SER A 36 14.67 3.06 15.78
CA SER A 36 14.47 1.97 14.83
C SER A 36 13.01 1.86 14.38
N ARG A 37 12.05 1.97 15.31
CA ARG A 37 10.61 1.91 14.98
C ARG A 37 10.18 3.09 14.13
N ARG A 38 10.70 4.29 14.42
CA ARG A 38 10.48 5.51 13.62
C ARG A 38 10.99 5.36 12.20
N THR A 39 12.26 4.95 12.07
CA THR A 39 12.89 4.72 10.76
C THR A 39 12.10 3.68 9.96
N TRP A 40 11.70 2.58 10.61
CA TRP A 40 10.92 1.52 9.97
C TRP A 40 9.56 2.00 9.45
N ARG A 41 8.73 2.67 10.27
CA ARG A 41 7.41 3.14 9.82
C ARG A 41 7.50 4.21 8.75
N SER A 42 8.54 5.04 8.81
CA SER A 42 8.76 6.07 7.82
C SER A 42 9.22 5.49 6.50
N LYS A 43 10.08 4.46 6.53
CA LYS A 43 10.45 3.71 5.33
C LYS A 43 9.26 3.01 4.71
N GLU A 44 8.40 2.39 5.53
CA GLU A 44 7.19 1.69 5.06
C GLU A 44 6.24 2.60 4.26
N ASN A 45 6.00 3.82 4.74
CA ASN A 45 5.25 4.85 4.00
C ASN A 45 5.85 5.14 2.61
N VAL A 46 7.17 5.27 2.54
CA VAL A 46 7.89 5.56 1.30
C VAL A 46 7.87 4.34 0.36
N ASP A 47 8.07 3.14 0.88
CA ASP A 47 8.01 1.88 0.11
C ASP A 47 6.62 1.71 -0.52
N ALA A 48 5.55 1.96 0.25
CA ALA A 48 4.18 1.91 -0.22
C ALA A 48 3.91 2.96 -1.30
N SER A 49 4.40 4.20 -1.10
CA SER A 49 4.31 5.26 -2.10
C SER A 49 4.98 4.85 -3.42
N PHE A 50 6.17 4.26 -3.35
CA PHE A 50 6.90 3.80 -4.54
C PHE A 50 6.12 2.75 -5.33
N VAL A 51 5.66 1.68 -4.66
CA VAL A 51 4.93 0.61 -5.33
C VAL A 51 3.59 1.08 -5.87
N MET A 52 2.88 1.99 -5.19
CA MET A 52 1.63 2.57 -5.68
C MET A 52 1.86 3.42 -6.94
N CYS A 53 2.92 4.24 -6.96
CA CYS A 53 3.33 4.99 -8.15
C CYS A 53 3.67 4.06 -9.32
N PHE A 54 4.41 2.98 -9.07
CA PHE A 54 4.73 1.98 -10.09
C PHE A 54 3.47 1.28 -10.64
N CYS A 55 2.53 0.93 -9.77
CA CYS A 55 1.32 0.19 -10.13
C CYS A 55 0.25 1.03 -10.83
N LYS A 56 0.41 2.36 -10.87
CA LYS A 56 -0.52 3.24 -11.56
C LYS A 56 -0.69 2.82 -13.03
N ASP A 57 -1.95 2.74 -13.46
CA ASP A 57 -2.38 2.41 -14.82
C ASP A 57 -2.03 0.97 -15.28
N ILE A 58 -1.53 0.09 -14.39
CA ILE A 58 -1.34 -1.35 -14.70
C ILE A 58 -2.69 -2.11 -14.71
N SER A 59 -3.64 -1.69 -13.88
CA SER A 59 -4.96 -2.31 -13.69
C SER A 59 -6.00 -1.25 -13.34
N GLU A 60 -7.29 -1.60 -13.35
CA GLU A 60 -8.40 -0.74 -12.89
C GLU A 60 -8.36 -0.51 -11.37
N TYR A 61 -8.00 -1.56 -10.63
CA TYR A 61 -7.92 -1.58 -9.18
C TYR A 61 -6.53 -2.01 -8.71
N TYR A 62 -6.11 -1.46 -7.59
CA TYR A 62 -4.93 -1.86 -6.84
C TYR A 62 -5.36 -2.37 -5.46
N ILE A 63 -4.72 -3.45 -5.01
CA ILE A 63 -4.89 -3.98 -3.66
C ILE A 63 -3.55 -3.94 -2.93
N HIS A 64 -3.53 -3.31 -1.76
CA HIS A 64 -2.39 -3.34 -0.85
C HIS A 64 -2.47 -4.61 0.00
N LEU A 65 -1.39 -5.38 0.05
CA LEU A 65 -1.27 -6.62 0.82
C LEU A 65 0.06 -6.61 1.57
N GLU A 66 0.05 -7.15 2.78
CA GLU A 66 1.25 -7.47 3.55
C GLU A 66 1.84 -8.81 3.08
N ASP A 67 3.11 -9.07 3.40
CA ASP A 67 3.86 -10.25 2.94
C ASP A 67 3.58 -11.51 3.79
N ASP A 68 2.97 -11.36 4.95
CA ASP A 68 2.71 -12.43 5.93
C ASP A 68 1.24 -12.90 5.98
N VAL A 69 0.46 -12.59 4.94
CA VAL A 69 -0.97 -12.93 4.87
C VAL A 69 -1.28 -14.16 4.02
N ILE A 70 -2.25 -14.95 4.45
CA ILE A 70 -2.80 -16.08 3.68
C ILE A 70 -4.29 -15.82 3.40
N SER A 71 -4.63 -15.73 2.12
CA SER A 71 -6.02 -15.49 1.70
C SER A 71 -6.90 -16.74 1.83
N SER A 72 -8.19 -16.54 2.10
CA SER A 72 -9.20 -17.59 1.88
C SER A 72 -9.19 -18.07 0.42
N PRO A 73 -9.44 -19.37 0.13
CA PRO A 73 -9.56 -19.87 -1.25
C PRO A 73 -10.60 -19.12 -2.10
N SER A 74 -11.60 -18.51 -1.44
CA SER A 74 -12.67 -17.74 -2.09
C SER A 74 -12.40 -16.23 -2.18
N PHE A 75 -11.19 -15.78 -1.86
CA PHE A 75 -10.88 -14.36 -1.72
C PHE A 75 -11.13 -13.56 -3.01
N VAL A 76 -10.50 -13.93 -4.12
CA VAL A 76 -10.62 -13.22 -5.40
C VAL A 76 -12.09 -13.11 -5.89
N PRO A 77 -12.88 -14.20 -5.99
CA PRO A 77 -14.25 -14.07 -6.48
C PRO A 77 -15.14 -13.26 -5.52
N LYS A 78 -14.93 -13.34 -4.20
CA LYS A 78 -15.67 -12.51 -3.24
C LYS A 78 -15.28 -11.04 -3.32
N LEU A 79 -13.98 -10.75 -3.49
CA LEU A 79 -13.48 -9.40 -3.66
C LEU A 79 -14.08 -8.74 -4.90
N GLN A 80 -14.10 -9.45 -6.03
CA GLN A 80 -14.71 -8.98 -7.27
C GLN A 80 -16.21 -8.70 -7.10
N ALA A 81 -16.93 -9.62 -6.46
CA ALA A 81 -18.36 -9.42 -6.16
C ALA A 81 -18.60 -8.20 -5.25
N PHE A 82 -17.74 -8.01 -4.24
CA PHE A 82 -17.81 -6.87 -3.33
C PHE A 82 -17.58 -5.54 -4.06
N ILE A 83 -16.51 -5.42 -4.85
CA ILE A 83 -16.21 -4.23 -5.66
C ILE A 83 -17.37 -3.91 -6.61
N ASN A 84 -17.88 -4.91 -7.33
CA ASN A 84 -18.98 -4.74 -8.28
C ASN A 84 -20.31 -4.34 -7.62
N GLY A 85 -20.47 -4.64 -6.32
CA GLY A 85 -21.62 -4.22 -5.53
C GLY A 85 -21.54 -2.77 -5.04
N GLN A 86 -20.37 -2.12 -5.14
CA GLN A 86 -20.20 -0.73 -4.72
C GLN A 86 -20.74 0.25 -5.79
N PRO A 87 -21.22 1.44 -5.37
CA PRO A 87 -21.52 2.50 -6.33
C PRO A 87 -20.24 2.89 -7.07
N LYS A 88 -20.31 3.01 -8.41
CA LYS A 88 -19.14 3.08 -9.29
C LYS A 88 -18.21 4.28 -9.06
N GLU A 89 -18.63 5.35 -8.37
CA GLU A 89 -17.85 6.60 -8.28
C GLU A 89 -17.83 7.26 -6.88
N THR A 90 -18.05 6.53 -5.79
CA THR A 90 -18.21 7.18 -4.47
C THR A 90 -17.15 6.88 -3.42
N TRP A 91 -16.22 5.95 -3.67
CA TRP A 91 -15.28 5.50 -2.66
C TRP A 91 -13.84 5.77 -3.08
N LEU A 92 -13.02 6.16 -2.10
CA LEU A 92 -11.57 6.33 -2.25
C LEU A 92 -10.83 5.04 -1.87
N LEU A 93 -11.31 4.37 -0.82
CA LEU A 93 -10.78 3.15 -0.26
C LEU A 93 -11.92 2.16 0.03
N LEU A 94 -11.71 0.88 -0.25
CA LEU A 94 -12.49 -0.20 0.31
C LEU A 94 -11.65 -1.02 1.27
N ASP A 95 -12.17 -1.21 2.48
CA ASP A 95 -11.56 -2.07 3.49
C ASP A 95 -12.13 -3.49 3.38
N VAL A 96 -11.25 -4.47 3.13
CA VAL A 96 -11.64 -5.86 2.86
C VAL A 96 -11.13 -6.83 3.93
N ALA A 97 -10.25 -6.36 4.83
CA ALA A 97 -9.79 -7.12 5.99
C ALA A 97 -10.31 -6.49 7.29
N VAL A 98 -10.28 -7.26 8.38
CA VAL A 98 -10.81 -6.82 9.68
C VAL A 98 -9.85 -5.86 10.40
N GLN A 99 -8.56 -5.83 10.05
CA GLN A 99 -7.56 -5.05 10.79
C GLN A 99 -6.35 -4.65 9.94
N GLY A 100 -5.79 -3.48 10.27
CA GLY A 100 -4.50 -3.00 9.76
C GLY A 100 -4.56 -2.47 8.32
N SER A 101 -3.40 -2.44 7.67
CA SER A 101 -3.19 -1.99 6.29
C SER A 101 -3.49 -3.09 5.24
N ILE A 102 -4.05 -4.22 5.69
CA ILE A 102 -4.19 -5.42 4.87
C ILE A 102 -5.42 -5.30 3.96
N ALA A 103 -5.25 -5.71 2.71
CA ALA A 103 -6.33 -5.83 1.71
C ALA A 103 -7.10 -4.52 1.48
N LYS A 104 -6.41 -3.39 1.51
CA LYS A 104 -6.96 -2.08 1.14
C LYS A 104 -7.03 -1.95 -0.37
N VAL A 105 -8.22 -1.63 -0.89
CA VAL A 105 -8.46 -1.54 -2.33
C VAL A 105 -8.68 -0.11 -2.76
N TYR A 106 -7.96 0.29 -3.80
CA TYR A 106 -7.99 1.64 -4.35
C TYR A 106 -8.27 1.60 -5.85
N HIS A 107 -8.89 2.65 -6.37
CA HIS A 107 -8.92 2.87 -7.80
C HIS A 107 -7.55 3.31 -8.32
N SER A 108 -7.17 2.81 -9.49
CA SER A 108 -5.92 3.17 -10.15
C SER A 108 -5.79 4.68 -10.43
N ARG A 109 -6.93 5.36 -10.68
CA ARG A 109 -6.98 6.81 -10.90
C ARG A 109 -6.52 7.63 -9.69
N ASP A 110 -6.66 7.08 -8.48
CA ASP A 110 -6.38 7.78 -7.22
C ASP A 110 -4.99 7.47 -6.66
N LEU A 111 -4.28 6.47 -7.21
CA LEU A 111 -3.01 5.99 -6.68
C LEU A 111 -1.93 7.06 -6.59
N SER A 112 -1.80 7.96 -7.57
CA SER A 112 -0.80 9.04 -7.50
C SER A 112 -1.05 10.00 -6.33
N ASN A 113 -2.31 10.31 -6.05
CA ASN A 113 -2.65 11.22 -4.96
C ASN A 113 -2.41 10.55 -3.60
N ILE A 114 -2.78 9.27 -3.48
CA ILE A 114 -2.58 8.49 -2.25
C ILE A 114 -1.09 8.24 -2.00
N ALA A 115 -0.33 7.88 -3.03
CA ALA A 115 1.12 7.72 -2.94
C ALA A 115 1.80 9.03 -2.52
N SER A 116 1.36 10.17 -3.06
CA SER A 116 1.86 11.48 -2.65
C SER A 116 1.51 11.79 -1.20
N TYR A 117 0.31 11.47 -0.75
CA TYR A 117 -0.10 11.61 0.65
C TYR A 117 0.78 10.80 1.59
N PHE A 118 1.02 9.51 1.31
CA PHE A 118 1.91 8.66 2.11
C PHE A 118 3.36 9.17 2.11
N TYR A 119 3.84 9.63 0.96
CA TYR A 119 5.19 10.20 0.84
C TYR A 119 5.34 11.49 1.67
N LEU A 120 4.37 12.40 1.59
CA LEU A 120 4.40 13.66 2.32
C LEU A 120 4.25 13.49 3.83
N MET A 121 3.57 12.42 4.25
CA MET A 121 3.32 12.11 5.67
C MET A 121 4.28 11.07 6.24
N TYR A 122 5.35 10.70 5.50
CA TYR A 122 6.19 9.55 5.83
C TYR A 122 6.80 9.60 7.24
N ASP A 123 7.24 10.77 7.71
CA ASP A 123 7.81 10.96 9.04
C ASP A 123 6.75 11.26 10.13
N GLU A 124 5.51 11.51 9.72
CA GLU A 124 4.48 12.03 10.60
C GLU A 124 3.73 10.95 11.37
N MET A 125 3.31 9.84 10.76
CA MET A 125 2.61 8.72 11.42
C MET A 125 2.75 7.37 10.67
N PRO A 126 2.42 6.23 11.30
CA PRO A 126 2.37 4.92 10.64
C PRO A 126 1.38 4.84 9.45
N ILE A 127 1.64 3.96 8.48
CA ILE A 127 0.84 3.87 7.25
C ILE A 127 -0.59 3.40 7.49
N ASP A 128 -0.79 2.49 8.44
CA ASP A 128 -2.10 1.99 8.86
C ASP A 128 -3.02 3.14 9.30
N TRP A 129 -2.48 4.10 10.04
CA TRP A 129 -3.24 5.27 10.48
C TRP A 129 -3.55 6.20 9.32
N LEU A 130 -2.60 6.40 8.39
CA LEU A 130 -2.84 7.18 7.18
C LEU A 130 -3.96 6.57 6.35
N MET A 131 -4.02 5.25 6.24
CA MET A 131 -5.08 4.54 5.52
C MET A 131 -6.44 4.68 6.21
N GLU A 132 -6.49 4.66 7.55
CA GLU A 132 -7.74 4.88 8.31
C GLU A 132 -8.35 6.26 8.04
N TYR A 133 -7.54 7.30 7.81
CA TYR A 133 -8.04 8.63 7.44
C TYR A 133 -8.61 8.72 6.01
N LEU A 134 -8.41 7.70 5.18
CA LEU A 134 -8.95 7.61 3.81
C LEU A 134 -10.26 6.81 3.71
N ALA A 135 -10.61 6.06 4.77
CA ALA A 135 -11.76 5.15 4.82
C ALA A 135 -13.09 5.87 5.11
#